data_AF-A0A959S0V4-F1
#
_entry.id   AF-A0A959S0V4-F1
#
_cell.length_a   1.000
_cell.length_b   1.000
_cell.length_c   1.000
_cell.angle_alpha   90.00
_cell.angle_beta   90.00
_cell.angle_gamma   90.00
#
_symmetry.space_group_name_H-M   'P 1'
#
loop_
_entity.id
_entity.type
_entity.pdbx_description
1 polymer ?
#
loop_
_entity_poly.entity_id
_entity_poly.type
_entity_poly.pdbx_seq_one_letter_code
_entity_poly.pdbx_strand_id
1 'polypeptide(L)'
;MIKNLNNIKIILLMIILSSVGNNLFAQKLHSDNGDGTFTNPVIAADFPDPDVILVDDTYYMVTTTMFVFPGVTVIKSKDLVNWEYCSNAVPRFDFSPCYNLNGCKRYGHGQWATSIKYNKGKFYLLFVTLDEGGFICSSEKAEGPWEIKKLPKAFYDAGLFFDEDGRIYVAHGYNEIRMTEVDENFAPISNDSLIYVGDIRKGLEGTHVYKINGYYYLYCTYGGLDGIQVALRSNNIYGPYEQKIVISEKTHGPNFGIHQGALIKTQTGEWWTMLFVDSGPFGRFPSLQPVTWIDGWPMVGVDGKAVVTYKKPNVGKDYPIKIFPTSDEFNTQKLGMQWGWNHNPDSTKWSLFEKPGSLRLKTVKVVDSLQKAQNTLTQRMFAYYSDTLATVGKTELNFENMKNGDIAGLAIFQDPYAY
;
A
#
# COMPACT_ATOMS: atom_id res chain seq x y z
N MET A 1 48.62 8.28 -74.00
CA MET A 1 49.68 8.73 -73.06
C MET A 1 49.17 8.43 -71.65
N ILE A 2 49.80 7.60 -70.81
CA ILE A 2 51.12 7.79 -70.15
C ILE A 2 51.09 9.13 -69.40
N LYS A 3 51.20 9.33 -68.07
CA LYS A 3 51.46 8.54 -66.84
C LYS A 3 50.84 9.34 -65.63
N ASN A 4 50.77 8.94 -64.35
CA ASN A 4 51.36 7.82 -63.60
C ASN A 4 50.48 7.42 -62.38
N LEU A 5 50.96 6.42 -61.61
CA LEU A 5 50.55 6.01 -60.27
C LEU A 5 50.63 7.07 -59.15
N ASN A 6 49.84 6.89 -58.09
CA ASN A 6 50.35 6.98 -56.71
C ASN A 6 49.67 5.94 -55.80
N ASN A 7 50.48 5.05 -55.21
CA ASN A 7 50.04 4.02 -54.26
C ASN A 7 49.98 4.59 -52.84
N ILE A 8 48.88 4.37 -52.11
CA ILE A 8 48.87 4.46 -50.64
C ILE A 8 48.30 3.15 -50.10
N LYS A 9 49.11 2.48 -49.25
CA LYS A 9 48.72 1.23 -48.58
C LYS A 9 47.69 1.55 -47.50
N ILE A 10 46.53 0.89 -47.54
CA ILE A 10 45.59 0.88 -46.42
C ILE A 10 46.13 -0.10 -45.38
N ILE A 11 46.55 0.42 -44.23
CA ILE A 11 46.84 -0.38 -43.03
C ILE A 11 45.52 -0.53 -42.27
N LEU A 12 44.98 -1.74 -42.24
CA LEU A 12 43.75 -2.03 -41.50
C LEU A 12 44.08 -2.26 -40.02
N LEU A 13 43.96 -1.21 -39.21
CA LEU A 13 44.13 -1.30 -37.76
C LEU A 13 42.85 -1.88 -37.13
N MET A 14 42.83 -3.19 -36.86
CA MET A 14 41.76 -3.79 -36.05
C MET A 14 41.88 -3.31 -34.59
N ILE A 15 41.05 -2.35 -34.21
CA ILE A 15 40.83 -2.01 -32.80
C ILE A 15 39.96 -3.12 -32.21
N ILE A 16 40.60 -4.03 -31.47
CA ILE A 16 39.90 -4.96 -30.59
C ILE A 16 39.36 -4.11 -29.42
N LEU A 17 38.08 -3.72 -29.49
CA LEU A 17 37.38 -3.26 -28.29
C LEU A 17 37.22 -4.46 -27.36
N SER A 18 38.16 -4.60 -26.43
CA SER A 18 37.93 -5.36 -25.20
C SER A 18 36.80 -4.66 -24.44
N SER A 19 35.57 -5.15 -24.59
CA SER A 19 34.45 -4.73 -23.78
C SER A 19 34.72 -5.14 -22.33
N VAL A 20 35.30 -4.22 -21.56
CA VAL A 20 35.31 -4.32 -20.10
C VAL A 20 33.86 -4.38 -19.68
N GLY A 21 33.45 -5.55 -19.18
CA GLY A 21 32.10 -5.80 -18.71
C GLY A 21 31.82 -4.99 -17.46
N ASN A 22 31.49 -3.71 -17.64
CA ASN A 22 30.74 -2.97 -16.64
C ASN A 22 29.40 -3.69 -16.51
N ASN A 23 29.29 -4.56 -15.51
CA ASN A 23 28.02 -4.96 -14.94
C ASN A 23 27.38 -3.70 -14.35
N LEU A 24 26.73 -2.91 -15.21
CA LEU A 24 25.60 -2.10 -14.82
C LEU A 24 24.61 -3.08 -14.21
N PHE A 25 24.59 -3.14 -12.87
CA PHE A 25 23.46 -3.74 -12.16
C PHE A 25 22.21 -3.03 -12.68
N ALA A 26 21.41 -3.75 -13.45
CA ALA A 26 20.16 -3.22 -13.97
C ALA A 26 19.34 -2.71 -12.79
N GLN A 27 18.86 -1.47 -12.88
CA GLN A 27 18.13 -0.82 -11.79
C GLN A 27 16.85 -1.60 -11.48
N LYS A 28 16.91 -2.44 -10.45
CA LYS A 28 15.81 -3.34 -10.10
C LYS A 28 14.72 -2.54 -9.38
N LEU A 29 13.57 -2.41 -10.03
CA LEU A 29 12.38 -1.70 -9.55
C LEU A 29 11.27 -2.64 -9.04
N HIS A 30 11.51 -3.96 -9.03
CA HIS A 30 10.54 -4.98 -8.64
C HIS A 30 11.18 -6.07 -7.76
N SER A 31 10.35 -6.74 -6.97
CA SER A 31 10.75 -7.80 -6.05
C SER A 31 11.07 -9.13 -6.75
N ASP A 32 10.37 -9.47 -7.83
CA ASP A 32 10.61 -10.70 -8.63
C ASP A 32 12.06 -10.76 -9.16
N ASN A 33 12.75 -11.90 -9.02
CA ASN A 33 14.12 -12.09 -9.52
C ASN A 33 14.19 -12.70 -10.93
N GLY A 34 13.06 -13.18 -11.49
CA GLY A 34 13.00 -13.82 -12.81
C GLY A 34 13.51 -15.26 -12.85
N ASP A 35 13.87 -15.84 -11.70
CA ASP A 35 14.43 -17.19 -11.53
C ASP A 35 13.54 -18.12 -10.67
N GLY A 36 12.29 -17.70 -10.40
CA GLY A 36 11.37 -18.37 -9.48
C GLY A 36 11.50 -17.92 -8.01
N THR A 37 12.37 -16.96 -7.72
CA THR A 37 12.49 -16.31 -6.40
C THR A 37 12.03 -14.85 -6.42
N PHE A 38 11.85 -14.27 -5.24
CA PHE A 38 11.60 -12.84 -5.05
C PHE A 38 12.43 -12.32 -3.86
N THR A 39 12.63 -11.01 -3.82
CA THR A 39 13.35 -10.29 -2.75
C THR A 39 12.44 -9.26 -2.09
N ASN A 40 12.38 -9.26 -0.76
CA ASN A 40 11.66 -8.30 0.05
C ASN A 40 12.41 -6.95 0.17
N PRO A 41 11.71 -5.82 0.38
CA PRO A 41 10.25 -5.69 0.47
C PRO A 41 9.54 -6.03 -0.84
N VAL A 42 8.35 -6.62 -0.80
CA VAL A 42 7.66 -7.02 -2.04
C VAL A 42 7.25 -5.81 -2.89
N ILE A 43 7.04 -4.65 -2.26
CA ILE A 43 6.92 -3.33 -2.89
C ILE A 43 7.79 -2.33 -2.10
N ALA A 44 8.83 -1.77 -2.73
CA ALA A 44 9.74 -0.79 -2.12
C ALA A 44 9.18 0.65 -2.13
N ALA A 45 7.94 0.84 -1.67
CA ALA A 45 7.25 2.14 -1.59
C ALA A 45 6.20 2.14 -0.47
N ASP A 46 5.75 3.34 -0.06
CA ASP A 46 4.76 3.53 1.02
C ASP A 46 3.38 2.94 0.67
N PHE A 47 3.16 1.68 1.03
CA PHE A 47 1.92 0.93 0.85
C PHE A 47 1.46 0.32 2.19
N PRO A 48 1.14 1.18 3.19
CA PRO A 48 0.90 0.78 4.57
C PRO A 48 -0.42 0.04 4.80
N ASP A 49 -0.49 -0.58 5.99
CA ASP A 49 -1.67 -1.23 6.58
C ASP A 49 -2.33 -2.26 5.63
N PRO A 50 -1.57 -3.24 5.08
CA PRO A 50 -2.04 -4.10 4.01
C PRO A 50 -3.00 -5.19 4.51
N ASP A 51 -4.28 -5.08 4.17
CA ASP A 51 -5.22 -6.22 4.22
C ASP A 51 -5.32 -6.85 2.83
N VAL A 52 -5.25 -8.19 2.75
CA VAL A 52 -5.13 -8.96 1.51
C VAL A 52 -6.19 -10.06 1.45
N ILE A 53 -6.89 -10.16 0.32
CA ILE A 53 -7.80 -11.26 0.01
C ILE A 53 -7.50 -11.87 -1.35
N LEU A 54 -7.93 -13.12 -1.54
CA LEU A 54 -7.99 -13.81 -2.83
C LEU A 54 -9.45 -13.90 -3.27
N VAL A 55 -9.75 -13.43 -4.47
CA VAL A 55 -11.05 -13.63 -5.13
C VAL A 55 -10.79 -14.25 -6.50
N ASP A 56 -11.43 -15.39 -6.76
CA ASP A 56 -11.16 -16.27 -7.89
C ASP A 56 -9.67 -16.63 -8.02
N ASP A 57 -8.96 -16.07 -8.99
CA ASP A 57 -7.53 -16.27 -9.25
C ASP A 57 -6.70 -14.99 -9.02
N THR A 58 -7.25 -13.98 -8.34
CA THR A 58 -6.65 -12.65 -8.19
C THR A 58 -6.57 -12.22 -6.73
N TYR A 59 -5.37 -11.83 -6.31
CA TYR A 59 -5.13 -11.21 -5.02
C TYR A 59 -5.41 -9.72 -5.09
N TYR A 60 -6.10 -9.19 -4.08
CA TYR A 60 -6.37 -7.77 -3.90
C TYR A 60 -5.85 -7.32 -2.55
N MET A 61 -5.11 -6.22 -2.52
CA MET A 61 -4.58 -5.61 -1.32
C MET A 61 -5.06 -4.16 -1.25
N VAL A 62 -5.68 -3.79 -0.12
CA VAL A 62 -5.98 -2.38 0.19
C VAL A 62 -4.85 -1.80 1.04
N THR A 63 -4.58 -0.51 0.88
CA THR A 63 -3.54 0.21 1.62
C THR A 63 -3.99 1.60 2.04
N THR A 64 -3.43 2.10 3.13
CA THR A 64 -3.78 3.40 3.70
C THR A 64 -3.28 4.58 2.85
N THR A 65 -4.13 5.59 2.66
CA THR A 65 -3.79 6.85 1.96
C THR A 65 -4.05 8.12 2.77
N MET A 66 -4.61 8.01 3.98
CA MET A 66 -4.87 9.14 4.87
C MET A 66 -5.67 10.27 4.20
N PHE A 67 -5.02 11.41 3.93
CA PHE A 67 -5.58 12.63 3.35
C PHE A 67 -5.30 12.76 1.84
N VAL A 68 -4.70 11.74 1.20
CA VAL A 68 -4.38 11.74 -0.22
C VAL A 68 -5.54 11.15 -1.02
N PHE A 69 -6.04 11.90 -2.02
CA PHE A 69 -7.21 11.51 -2.84
C PHE A 69 -6.95 11.73 -4.35
N PRO A 70 -7.35 10.83 -5.27
CA PRO A 70 -8.03 9.55 -5.05
C PRO A 70 -7.25 8.62 -4.12
N GLY A 71 -7.97 8.03 -3.17
CA GLY A 71 -7.42 7.33 -2.01
C GLY A 71 -8.16 6.03 -1.73
N VAL A 72 -7.79 5.39 -0.62
CA VAL A 72 -8.16 3.99 -0.31
C VAL A 72 -7.72 3.11 -1.48
N THR A 73 -6.42 3.09 -1.73
CA THR A 73 -5.81 2.45 -2.89
C THR A 73 -5.94 0.94 -2.78
N VAL A 74 -6.56 0.33 -3.79
CA VAL A 74 -6.57 -1.12 -4.01
C VAL A 74 -5.58 -1.43 -5.13
N ILE A 75 -4.63 -2.32 -4.85
CA ILE A 75 -3.73 -2.93 -5.83
C ILE A 75 -4.10 -4.40 -6.03
N LYS A 76 -3.70 -4.99 -7.16
CA LYS A 76 -3.93 -6.41 -7.47
C LYS A 76 -2.69 -7.13 -7.94
N SER A 77 -2.67 -8.44 -7.72
CA SER A 77 -1.61 -9.35 -8.14
C SER A 77 -2.19 -10.73 -8.51
N LYS A 78 -1.43 -11.51 -9.27
CA LYS A 78 -1.73 -12.91 -9.58
C LYS A 78 -0.84 -13.91 -8.82
N ASP A 79 0.23 -13.44 -8.19
CA ASP A 79 1.26 -14.26 -7.55
C ASP A 79 1.78 -13.71 -6.20
N LEU A 80 1.11 -12.69 -5.63
CA LEU A 80 1.49 -11.92 -4.44
C LEU A 80 2.82 -11.16 -4.54
N VAL A 81 3.53 -11.23 -5.67
CA VAL A 81 4.85 -10.61 -5.88
C VAL A 81 4.78 -9.46 -6.89
N ASN A 82 4.13 -9.71 -8.02
CA ASN A 82 3.97 -8.77 -9.11
C ASN A 82 2.64 -8.03 -8.95
N TRP A 83 2.71 -6.76 -8.54
CA TRP A 83 1.54 -5.93 -8.23
C TRP A 83 1.32 -4.82 -9.27
N GLU A 84 0.06 -4.45 -9.47
CA GLU A 84 -0.37 -3.31 -10.27
C GLU A 84 -1.57 -2.59 -9.62
N TYR A 85 -1.79 -1.32 -9.95
CA TYR A 85 -2.96 -0.58 -9.45
C TYR A 85 -4.27 -1.21 -9.97
N CYS A 86 -5.27 -1.32 -9.08
CA CYS A 86 -6.60 -1.82 -9.42
C CYS A 86 -7.62 -0.68 -9.41
N SER A 87 -7.70 0.06 -8.30
CA SER A 87 -8.55 1.25 -8.17
C SER A 87 -8.11 2.12 -6.99
N ASN A 88 -8.66 3.33 -6.91
CA ASN A 88 -8.71 4.11 -5.69
C ASN A 88 -10.19 4.23 -5.33
N ALA A 89 -10.63 3.60 -4.23
CA ALA A 89 -12.05 3.44 -3.94
C ALA A 89 -12.74 4.76 -3.57
N VAL A 90 -11.98 5.74 -3.07
CA VAL A 90 -12.49 7.07 -2.69
C VAL A 90 -11.87 8.11 -3.64
N PRO A 91 -12.56 8.56 -4.69
CA PRO A 91 -12.02 9.55 -5.62
C PRO A 91 -11.86 10.94 -4.99
N ARG A 92 -12.67 11.24 -3.97
CA ARG A 92 -12.76 12.50 -3.22
C ARG A 92 -13.50 12.23 -1.91
N PHE A 93 -13.16 12.95 -0.84
CA PHE A 93 -13.77 12.73 0.48
C PHE A 93 -14.41 14.01 1.03
N ASP A 94 -15.73 14.15 0.83
CA ASP A 94 -16.49 15.38 1.09
C ASP A 94 -17.20 15.41 2.46
N PHE A 95 -16.69 14.68 3.45
CA PHE A 95 -17.30 14.62 4.80
C PHE A 95 -16.85 15.76 5.74
N SER A 96 -15.90 16.60 5.35
CA SER A 96 -15.47 17.77 6.11
C SER A 96 -14.76 18.81 5.21
N PRO A 97 -14.92 20.13 5.45
CA PRO A 97 -14.19 21.17 4.73
C PRO A 97 -12.67 21.11 4.97
N CYS A 98 -12.20 20.41 6.01
CA CYS A 98 -10.78 20.24 6.27
C CYS A 98 -10.08 19.38 5.20
N TYR A 99 -10.79 18.47 4.52
CA TYR A 99 -10.29 17.78 3.33
C TYR A 99 -10.19 18.66 2.10
N ASN A 100 -10.71 19.88 2.14
CA ASN A 100 -10.52 20.89 1.11
C ASN A 100 -9.48 21.95 1.53
N LEU A 101 -8.66 21.70 2.57
CA LEU A 101 -7.74 22.70 3.15
C LEU A 101 -8.41 24.06 3.44
N ASN A 102 -9.71 24.07 3.77
CA ASN A 102 -10.50 25.29 3.93
C ASN A 102 -10.61 25.66 5.41
N GLY A 103 -9.72 26.54 5.89
CA GLY A 103 -9.62 26.96 7.29
C GLY A 103 -9.02 25.91 8.25
N CYS A 104 -9.00 24.63 7.87
CA CYS A 104 -8.46 23.51 8.63
C CYS A 104 -7.82 22.46 7.69
N LYS A 105 -7.20 21.42 8.27
CA LYS A 105 -6.42 20.37 7.58
C LYS A 105 -6.66 18.97 8.15
N ARG A 106 -6.20 17.94 7.43
CA ARG A 106 -6.24 16.51 7.80
C ARG A 106 -4.89 15.78 7.63
N TYR A 107 -3.75 16.47 7.69
CA TYR A 107 -2.43 15.79 7.70
C TYR A 107 -2.32 14.78 8.84
N GLY A 108 -1.91 13.54 8.52
CA GLY A 108 -1.88 12.40 9.45
C GLY A 108 -3.26 11.79 9.76
N HIS A 109 -4.34 12.38 9.26
CA HIS A 109 -5.72 11.99 9.46
C HIS A 109 -6.36 11.63 8.10
N GLY A 110 -7.67 11.37 8.05
CA GLY A 110 -8.30 10.75 6.89
C GLY A 110 -8.40 9.24 7.06
N GLN A 111 -8.38 8.48 5.96
CA GLN A 111 -8.53 7.03 6.03
C GLN A 111 -7.31 6.39 6.70
N TRP A 112 -7.55 5.73 7.85
CA TRP A 112 -6.63 4.85 8.56
C TRP A 112 -6.94 3.38 8.27
N ALA A 113 -6.14 2.43 8.78
CA ALA A 113 -6.14 1.00 8.44
C ALA A 113 -7.50 0.44 7.97
N THR A 114 -7.51 -0.12 6.75
CA THR A 114 -8.73 -0.60 6.08
C THR A 114 -8.75 -2.12 6.08
N SER A 115 -9.87 -2.74 6.45
CA SER A 115 -10.09 -4.16 6.17
C SER A 115 -10.85 -4.38 4.86
N ILE A 116 -10.28 -5.21 3.98
CA ILE A 116 -10.88 -5.68 2.73
C ILE A 116 -11.47 -7.07 2.90
N LYS A 117 -12.73 -7.26 2.51
CA LYS A 117 -13.40 -8.56 2.47
C LYS A 117 -14.25 -8.69 1.22
N TYR A 118 -14.42 -9.92 0.74
CA TYR A 118 -15.34 -10.25 -0.34
C TYR A 118 -16.38 -11.23 0.19
N ASN A 119 -17.66 -10.91 0.03
CA ASN A 119 -18.76 -11.72 0.52
C ASN A 119 -19.97 -11.59 -0.42
N LYS A 120 -20.65 -12.70 -0.72
CA LYS A 120 -21.88 -12.76 -1.54
C LYS A 120 -21.83 -11.90 -2.83
N GLY A 121 -20.68 -11.92 -3.53
CA GLY A 121 -20.51 -11.19 -4.80
C GLY A 121 -20.03 -9.74 -4.69
N LYS A 122 -19.85 -9.20 -3.47
CA LYS A 122 -19.46 -7.79 -3.25
C LYS A 122 -18.17 -7.69 -2.44
N PHE A 123 -17.29 -6.78 -2.86
CA PHE A 123 -16.16 -6.28 -2.09
C PHE A 123 -16.63 -5.26 -1.05
N TYR A 124 -15.98 -5.26 0.11
CA TYR A 124 -16.20 -4.35 1.23
C TYR A 124 -14.85 -3.85 1.74
N LEU A 125 -14.75 -2.55 1.98
CA LEU A 125 -13.58 -1.86 2.52
C LEU A 125 -14.03 -1.08 3.77
N LEU A 126 -13.86 -1.66 4.96
CA LEU A 126 -14.21 -1.03 6.23
C LEU A 126 -13.00 -0.25 6.77
N PHE A 127 -13.16 1.03 7.04
CA PHE A 127 -12.10 1.87 7.60
C PHE A 127 -12.63 2.93 8.56
N VAL A 128 -11.70 3.56 9.27
CA VAL A 128 -11.97 4.68 10.17
C VAL A 128 -11.26 5.95 9.73
N THR A 129 -11.82 7.09 10.13
CA THR A 129 -11.14 8.37 10.17
C THR A 129 -11.17 8.88 11.61
N LEU A 130 -10.08 9.49 12.08
CA LEU A 130 -9.99 9.95 13.47
C LEU A 130 -10.99 11.07 13.81
N ASP A 131 -11.43 11.87 12.82
CA ASP A 131 -12.34 13.00 13.03
C ASP A 131 -13.78 12.74 12.57
N GLU A 132 -13.98 12.12 11.40
CA GLU A 132 -15.31 11.97 10.79
C GLU A 132 -16.00 10.64 11.09
N GLY A 133 -15.32 9.69 11.74
CA GLY A 133 -15.87 8.39 12.17
C GLY A 133 -15.60 7.23 11.20
N GLY A 134 -16.46 6.20 11.27
CA GLY A 134 -16.33 4.97 10.48
C GLY A 134 -17.02 5.04 9.12
N PHE A 135 -16.43 4.36 8.13
CA PHE A 135 -16.90 4.34 6.75
C PHE A 135 -16.75 2.94 6.17
N ILE A 136 -17.63 2.59 5.24
CA ILE A 136 -17.47 1.42 4.39
C ILE A 136 -17.59 1.81 2.93
N CYS A 137 -16.65 1.36 2.10
CA CYS A 137 -16.81 1.36 0.65
C CYS A 137 -17.24 -0.03 0.18
N SER A 138 -18.10 -0.13 -0.83
CA SER A 138 -18.48 -1.42 -1.41
C SER A 138 -18.69 -1.39 -2.92
N SER A 139 -18.40 -2.49 -3.60
CA SER A 139 -18.56 -2.65 -5.05
C SER A 139 -18.65 -4.11 -5.46
N GLU A 140 -19.33 -4.43 -6.56
CA GLU A 140 -19.33 -5.76 -7.17
C GLU A 140 -18.00 -6.09 -7.87
N LYS A 141 -17.14 -5.08 -8.11
CA LYS A 141 -15.86 -5.21 -8.82
C LYS A 141 -14.76 -4.46 -8.09
N ALA A 142 -13.56 -5.02 -8.03
CA ALA A 142 -12.41 -4.37 -7.40
C ALA A 142 -11.96 -3.09 -8.14
N GLU A 143 -12.27 -2.97 -9.43
CA GLU A 143 -12.10 -1.75 -10.23
C GLU A 143 -13.14 -0.65 -9.93
N GLY A 144 -14.22 -0.98 -9.21
CA GLY A 144 -15.36 -0.10 -8.95
C GLY A 144 -16.46 -0.15 -10.04
N PRO A 145 -17.41 0.81 -10.04
CA PRO A 145 -17.47 1.97 -9.14
C PRO A 145 -17.73 1.57 -7.68
N TRP A 146 -17.19 2.35 -6.76
CA TRP A 146 -17.35 2.12 -5.32
C TRP A 146 -18.40 3.06 -4.73
N GLU A 147 -19.31 2.51 -3.96
CA GLU A 147 -20.26 3.25 -3.12
C GLU A 147 -19.63 3.47 -1.74
N ILE A 148 -19.59 4.72 -1.25
CA ILE A 148 -19.11 5.06 0.09
C ILE A 148 -20.29 5.39 1.03
N LYS A 149 -20.35 4.70 2.18
CA LYS A 149 -21.36 4.88 3.22
C LYS A 149 -20.68 5.24 4.55
N LYS A 150 -21.14 6.34 5.17
CA LYS A 150 -20.78 6.66 6.57
C LYS A 150 -21.55 5.73 7.52
N LEU A 151 -20.86 5.16 8.50
CA LEU A 151 -21.44 4.26 9.48
C LEU A 151 -21.93 5.02 10.72
N PRO A 152 -22.92 4.48 11.47
CA PRO A 152 -23.37 5.06 12.73
C PRO A 152 -22.33 4.95 13.85
N LYS A 153 -21.29 4.12 13.65
CA LYS A 153 -20.20 3.87 14.60
C LYS A 153 -18.84 3.83 13.89
N ALA A 154 -17.82 4.32 14.58
CA ALA A 154 -16.42 4.16 14.22
C ALA A 154 -15.84 2.88 14.85
N PHE A 155 -14.98 2.19 14.11
CA PHE A 155 -14.27 0.98 14.55
C PHE A 155 -12.78 1.21 14.27
N TYR A 156 -11.96 1.40 15.31
CA TYR A 156 -10.51 1.65 15.15
C TYR A 156 -9.78 0.37 14.78
N ASP A 157 -8.90 0.41 13.79
CA ASP A 157 -8.13 -0.74 13.27
C ASP A 157 -8.97 -2.03 13.13
N ALA A 158 -10.08 -1.86 12.40
CA ALA A 158 -11.18 -2.80 12.35
C ALA A 158 -10.89 -4.01 11.45
N GLY A 159 -11.05 -5.22 11.99
CA GLY A 159 -11.13 -6.47 11.24
C GLY A 159 -12.59 -6.83 10.97
N LEU A 160 -13.06 -6.57 9.75
CA LEU A 160 -14.39 -7.01 9.31
C LEU A 160 -14.39 -8.51 9.06
N PHE A 161 -15.41 -9.20 9.55
CA PHE A 161 -15.57 -10.64 9.43
C PHE A 161 -17.01 -11.03 9.07
N PHE A 162 -17.15 -11.90 8.08
CA PHE A 162 -18.41 -12.54 7.73
C PHE A 162 -18.29 -14.01 8.11
N ASP A 163 -19.09 -14.47 9.07
CA ASP A 163 -19.03 -15.86 9.51
C ASP A 163 -19.96 -16.76 8.66
N GLU A 164 -19.65 -18.04 8.66
CA GLU A 164 -20.35 -19.12 7.94
C GLU A 164 -21.79 -19.32 8.45
N ASP A 165 -22.11 -18.89 9.67
CA ASP A 165 -23.46 -18.88 10.22
C ASP A 165 -24.33 -17.70 9.71
N GLY A 166 -23.74 -16.81 8.89
CA GLY A 166 -24.38 -15.66 8.29
C GLY A 166 -24.29 -14.36 9.09
N ARG A 167 -23.67 -14.38 10.28
CA ARG A 167 -23.46 -13.19 11.10
C ARG A 167 -22.29 -12.35 10.62
N ILE A 168 -22.30 -11.07 11.00
CA ILE A 168 -21.27 -10.10 10.64
C ILE A 168 -20.67 -9.54 11.92
N TYR A 169 -19.35 -9.55 11.97
CA TYR A 169 -18.57 -9.22 13.14
C TYR A 169 -17.51 -8.18 12.78
N VAL A 170 -17.23 -7.29 13.73
CA VAL A 170 -16.11 -6.35 13.64
C VAL A 170 -15.30 -6.48 14.92
N ALA A 171 -14.05 -6.95 14.79
CA ALA A 171 -13.05 -6.83 15.83
C ALA A 171 -12.36 -5.46 15.71
N HIS A 172 -12.17 -4.71 16.78
CA HIS A 172 -11.63 -3.35 16.72
C HIS A 172 -11.05 -2.90 18.06
N GLY A 173 -10.24 -1.84 18.03
CA GLY A 173 -9.73 -1.15 19.22
C GLY A 173 -8.21 -0.98 19.23
N TYR A 174 -7.74 -0.24 20.23
CA TYR A 174 -6.33 0.00 20.51
C TYR A 174 -6.05 -0.42 21.96
N ASN A 175 -5.11 -1.36 22.15
CA ASN A 175 -4.80 -2.04 23.40
C ASN A 175 -5.93 -2.93 23.98
N GLU A 176 -7.15 -2.42 24.06
CA GLU A 176 -8.36 -3.19 24.36
C GLU A 176 -9.03 -3.60 23.06
N ILE A 177 -8.97 -4.88 22.70
CA ILE A 177 -9.61 -5.42 21.50
C ILE A 177 -11.03 -5.86 21.86
N ARG A 178 -12.00 -5.34 21.11
CA ARG A 178 -13.43 -5.50 21.30
C ARG A 178 -14.07 -6.16 20.08
N MET A 179 -15.13 -6.92 20.31
CA MET A 179 -15.98 -7.52 19.28
C MET A 179 -17.35 -6.85 19.29
N THR A 180 -17.83 -6.48 18.10
CA THR A 180 -19.20 -5.98 17.88
C THR A 180 -19.88 -6.83 16.81
N GLU A 181 -21.08 -7.34 17.09
CA GLU A 181 -21.97 -7.92 16.07
C GLU A 181 -22.72 -6.79 15.36
N VAL A 182 -22.74 -6.83 14.03
CA VAL A 182 -23.37 -5.80 13.18
C VAL A 182 -24.39 -6.42 12.22
N ASP A 183 -25.36 -5.62 11.78
CA ASP A 183 -26.32 -6.01 10.74
C ASP A 183 -25.71 -5.93 9.32
N GLU A 184 -26.50 -6.31 8.31
CA GLU A 184 -26.15 -6.18 6.88
C GLU A 184 -25.88 -4.73 6.42
N ASN A 185 -26.28 -3.74 7.24
CA ASN A 185 -26.04 -2.33 7.03
C ASN A 185 -24.77 -1.83 7.76
N PHE A 186 -24.06 -2.72 8.46
CA PHE A 186 -22.90 -2.46 9.30
C PHE A 186 -23.20 -1.55 10.50
N ALA A 187 -24.46 -1.53 10.96
CA ALA A 187 -24.87 -0.90 12.21
C ALA A 187 -24.71 -1.89 13.38
N PRO A 188 -24.21 -1.45 14.56
CA PRO A 188 -24.12 -2.32 15.74
C PRO A 188 -25.48 -2.84 16.18
N ILE A 189 -25.58 -4.17 16.35
CA ILE A 189 -26.73 -4.84 16.97
C ILE A 189 -26.40 -5.46 18.32
N SER A 190 -25.12 -5.45 18.73
CA SER A 190 -24.66 -5.77 20.08
C SER A 190 -23.94 -4.59 20.74
N ASN A 191 -23.81 -4.65 22.07
CA ASN A 191 -22.77 -3.90 22.78
C ASN A 191 -21.38 -4.45 22.45
N ASP A 192 -20.33 -3.67 22.74
CA ASP A 192 -18.94 -4.10 22.57
C ASP A 192 -18.52 -5.07 23.66
N SER A 193 -18.24 -6.30 23.27
CA SER A 193 -17.63 -7.29 24.14
C SER A 193 -16.12 -7.08 24.16
N LEU A 194 -15.52 -6.82 25.32
CA LEU A 194 -14.07 -6.84 25.48
C LEU A 194 -13.59 -8.29 25.38
N ILE A 195 -12.80 -8.62 24.37
CA ILE A 195 -12.36 -9.99 24.09
C ILE A 195 -10.88 -10.23 24.38
N TYR A 196 -10.06 -9.18 24.38
CA TYR A 196 -8.65 -9.26 24.77
C TYR A 196 -8.11 -7.89 25.23
N VAL A 197 -7.10 -7.91 26.10
CA VAL A 197 -6.31 -6.73 26.48
C VAL A 197 -4.85 -7.05 26.25
N GLY A 198 -4.16 -6.22 25.47
CA GLY A 198 -2.74 -6.42 25.14
C GLY A 198 -1.86 -6.49 26.39
N ASP A 199 -1.06 -7.56 26.47
CA ASP A 199 -0.27 -7.95 27.65
C ASP A 199 1.26 -7.88 27.44
N ILE A 200 1.77 -7.98 26.20
CA ILE A 200 3.20 -7.83 25.88
C ILE A 200 3.66 -6.38 26.08
N ARG A 201 2.92 -5.42 25.52
CA ARG A 201 3.11 -3.97 25.73
C ARG A 201 1.79 -3.22 25.49
N LYS A 202 1.76 -1.91 25.74
CA LYS A 202 0.60 -1.11 25.36
C LYS A 202 0.54 -0.94 23.83
N GLY A 203 -0.64 -1.06 23.25
CA GLY A 203 -0.89 -0.77 21.83
C GLY A 203 -0.98 -1.99 20.92
N LEU A 204 -1.76 -2.99 21.35
CA LEU A 204 -2.25 -4.04 20.45
C LEU A 204 -3.28 -3.43 19.48
N GLU A 205 -3.05 -3.51 18.17
CA GLU A 205 -3.91 -2.92 17.13
C GLU A 205 -3.82 -3.71 15.80
N GLY A 206 -4.26 -3.11 14.68
CA GLY A 206 -4.20 -3.69 13.33
C GLY A 206 -4.86 -5.06 13.22
N THR A 207 -6.13 -5.20 13.64
CA THR A 207 -6.76 -6.51 13.80
C THR A 207 -7.34 -7.03 12.49
N HIS A 208 -6.94 -8.24 12.08
CA HIS A 208 -7.59 -9.03 11.03
C HIS A 208 -8.22 -10.29 11.65
N VAL A 209 -9.40 -10.70 11.18
CA VAL A 209 -10.14 -11.85 11.73
C VAL A 209 -10.24 -12.98 10.72
N TYR A 210 -9.98 -14.20 11.17
CA TYR A 210 -10.07 -15.43 10.37
C TYR A 210 -10.78 -16.54 11.14
N LYS A 211 -11.38 -17.49 10.41
CA LYS A 211 -11.86 -18.76 10.97
C LYS A 211 -11.17 -19.90 10.21
N ILE A 212 -10.34 -20.66 10.92
CA ILE A 212 -9.44 -21.66 10.33
C ILE A 212 -9.46 -22.91 11.20
N ASN A 213 -9.82 -24.05 10.61
CA ASN A 213 -9.86 -25.36 11.27
C ASN A 213 -10.67 -25.36 12.60
N GLY A 214 -11.80 -24.66 12.63
CA GLY A 214 -12.69 -24.60 13.80
C GLY A 214 -12.30 -23.57 14.87
N TYR A 215 -11.23 -22.80 14.68
CA TYR A 215 -10.83 -21.71 15.56
C TYR A 215 -10.99 -20.35 14.90
N TYR A 216 -11.42 -19.36 15.68
CA TYR A 216 -11.29 -17.95 15.37
C TYR A 216 -9.86 -17.49 15.68
N TYR A 217 -9.26 -16.74 14.76
CA TYR A 217 -7.98 -16.08 14.95
C TYR A 217 -8.17 -14.57 14.83
N LEU A 218 -7.53 -13.82 15.73
CA LEU A 218 -7.24 -12.41 15.52
C LEU A 218 -5.76 -12.31 15.19
N TYR A 219 -5.43 -11.63 14.11
CA TYR A 219 -4.05 -11.40 13.70
C TYR A 219 -3.79 -9.91 13.89
N CYS A 220 -2.92 -9.57 14.83
CA CYS A 220 -2.79 -8.24 15.42
C CYS A 220 -1.32 -7.87 15.55
N THR A 221 -1.05 -6.58 15.73
CA THR A 221 0.32 -6.05 15.91
C THR A 221 0.49 -5.36 17.26
N TYR A 222 1.71 -5.34 17.76
CA TYR A 222 2.19 -4.24 18.60
C TYR A 222 3.11 -3.36 17.75
N GLY A 223 2.57 -2.27 17.21
CA GLY A 223 3.22 -1.46 16.18
C GLY A 223 4.49 -0.69 16.60
N GLY A 224 5.10 -0.03 15.63
CA GLY A 224 6.31 0.81 15.76
C GLY A 224 7.59 0.14 15.24
N LEU A 225 8.70 0.90 15.26
CA LEU A 225 9.98 0.52 14.62
C LEU A 225 10.52 -0.87 15.01
N ASP A 226 10.23 -1.35 16.21
CA ASP A 226 10.65 -2.66 16.72
C ASP A 226 9.49 -3.68 16.73
N GLY A 227 8.54 -3.54 15.81
CA GLY A 227 7.23 -4.19 15.80
C GLY A 227 7.20 -5.70 16.10
N ILE A 228 6.03 -6.13 16.58
CA ILE A 228 5.77 -7.52 16.97
C ILE A 228 4.45 -7.96 16.34
N GLN A 229 4.49 -8.98 15.49
CA GLN A 229 3.28 -9.61 14.97
C GLN A 229 2.83 -10.73 15.90
N VAL A 230 1.56 -10.71 16.29
CA VAL A 230 0.94 -11.75 17.11
C VAL A 230 -0.26 -12.37 16.40
N ALA A 231 -0.49 -13.64 16.69
CA ALA A 231 -1.78 -14.29 16.46
C ALA A 231 -2.43 -14.57 17.82
N LEU A 232 -3.72 -14.32 17.91
CA LEU A 232 -4.58 -14.73 19.00
C LEU A 232 -5.52 -15.82 18.48
N ARG A 233 -5.91 -16.78 19.33
CA ARG A 233 -6.77 -17.90 18.94
C ARG A 233 -7.81 -18.24 20.00
N SER A 234 -9.05 -18.52 19.58
CA SER A 234 -10.12 -19.07 20.42
C SER A 234 -11.04 -19.98 19.61
N ASN A 235 -11.80 -20.85 20.28
CA ASN A 235 -12.90 -21.61 19.67
C ASN A 235 -14.25 -20.87 19.74
N ASN A 236 -14.28 -19.71 20.40
CA ASN A 236 -15.43 -18.82 20.53
C ASN A 236 -15.02 -17.42 20.05
N ILE A 237 -15.82 -16.79 19.19
CA ILE A 237 -15.51 -15.45 18.68
C ILE A 237 -15.42 -14.39 19.78
N TYR A 238 -16.11 -14.61 20.90
CA TYR A 238 -16.06 -13.78 22.11
C TYR A 238 -14.97 -14.18 23.11
N GLY A 239 -14.12 -15.15 22.78
CA GLY A 239 -13.01 -15.60 23.63
C GLY A 239 -13.39 -16.60 24.74
N PRO A 240 -12.50 -16.83 25.71
CA PRO A 240 -11.19 -16.18 25.88
C PRO A 240 -10.21 -16.53 24.75
N TYR A 241 -9.30 -15.61 24.44
CA TYR A 241 -8.25 -15.80 23.43
C TYR A 241 -6.90 -16.10 24.09
N GLU A 242 -6.20 -17.11 23.57
CA GLU A 242 -4.77 -17.32 23.80
C GLU A 242 -3.96 -16.47 22.81
N GLN A 243 -2.76 -16.00 23.16
CA GLN A 243 -1.89 -15.21 22.27
C GLN A 243 -0.54 -15.90 22.03
N LYS A 244 0.00 -15.76 20.83
CA LYS A 244 1.36 -16.20 20.46
C LYS A 244 2.04 -15.16 19.57
N ILE A 245 3.31 -14.84 19.86
CA ILE A 245 4.19 -14.12 18.94
C ILE A 245 4.45 -15.03 17.74
N VAL A 246 4.09 -14.57 16.53
CA VAL A 246 4.33 -15.33 15.30
C VAL A 246 5.60 -14.88 14.58
N ILE A 247 6.00 -13.62 14.75
CA ILE A 247 7.35 -13.11 14.44
C ILE A 247 7.64 -11.83 15.23
N SER A 248 8.92 -11.66 15.59
CA SER A 248 9.46 -10.39 16.10
C SER A 248 10.91 -10.28 15.65
N GLU A 249 11.11 -9.73 14.45
CA GLU A 249 12.45 -9.64 13.85
C GLU A 249 13.23 -8.49 14.48
N LYS A 250 14.29 -8.84 15.23
CA LYS A 250 15.18 -7.87 15.90
C LYS A 250 16.54 -7.73 15.20
N THR A 251 16.80 -8.53 14.16
CA THR A 251 17.98 -8.38 13.30
C THR A 251 17.84 -7.11 12.47
N HIS A 252 18.82 -6.21 12.57
CA HIS A 252 18.82 -5.00 11.75
C HIS A 252 18.99 -5.37 10.26
N GLY A 253 18.15 -4.80 9.39
CA GLY A 253 18.07 -5.17 7.98
C GLY A 253 16.69 -4.87 7.39
N PRO A 254 16.39 -5.33 6.17
CA PRO A 254 15.17 -4.96 5.43
C PRO A 254 13.86 -5.51 6.01
N ASN A 255 13.92 -6.34 7.06
CA ASN A 255 12.76 -6.87 7.78
C ASN A 255 12.75 -6.49 9.28
N PHE A 256 13.63 -5.58 9.73
CA PHE A 256 13.69 -5.18 11.14
C PHE A 256 12.33 -4.64 11.62
N GLY A 257 11.80 -5.21 12.70
CA GLY A 257 10.51 -4.80 13.24
C GLY A 257 9.30 -5.08 12.34
N ILE A 258 9.40 -6.01 11.37
CA ILE A 258 8.29 -6.38 10.47
C ILE A 258 6.99 -6.71 11.24
N HIS A 259 5.90 -6.02 10.90
CA HIS A 259 4.61 -6.12 11.60
C HIS A 259 3.42 -5.66 10.73
N GLN A 260 2.20 -5.94 11.23
CA GLN A 260 0.90 -5.47 10.75
C GLN A 260 0.54 -5.76 9.29
N GLY A 261 -0.55 -6.52 9.12
CA GLY A 261 -1.14 -6.87 7.84
C GLY A 261 -1.79 -8.25 7.88
N ALA A 262 -2.11 -8.81 6.72
CA ALA A 262 -2.94 -10.01 6.59
C ALA A 262 -2.19 -11.35 6.47
N LEU A 263 -2.82 -12.41 6.97
CA LEU A 263 -2.61 -13.79 6.52
C LEU A 263 -3.35 -14.03 5.20
N ILE A 264 -2.74 -14.79 4.28
CA ILE A 264 -3.35 -15.20 3.01
C ILE A 264 -3.00 -16.65 2.69
N LYS A 265 -3.98 -17.39 2.15
CA LYS A 265 -3.80 -18.75 1.63
C LYS A 265 -3.87 -18.71 0.10
N THR A 266 -2.90 -19.31 -0.57
CA THR A 266 -2.92 -19.45 -2.03
C THR A 266 -3.93 -20.51 -2.47
N GLN A 267 -4.35 -20.46 -3.74
CA GLN A 267 -5.20 -21.47 -4.35
C GLN A 267 -4.59 -22.88 -4.38
N THR A 268 -3.26 -23.02 -4.23
CA THR A 268 -2.58 -24.32 -4.10
C THR A 268 -2.48 -24.82 -2.66
N GLY A 269 -2.80 -23.97 -1.69
CA GLY A 269 -2.86 -24.31 -0.27
C GLY A 269 -1.68 -23.83 0.58
N GLU A 270 -0.63 -23.26 -0.02
CA GLU A 270 0.44 -22.59 0.75
C GLU A 270 -0.10 -21.38 1.51
N TRP A 271 0.41 -21.17 2.73
CA TRP A 271 0.10 -20.00 3.55
C TRP A 271 1.24 -19.00 3.54
N TRP A 272 0.87 -17.73 3.51
CA TRP A 272 1.76 -16.57 3.48
C TRP A 272 1.17 -15.45 4.35
N THR A 273 1.96 -14.44 4.65
CA THR A 273 1.48 -13.19 5.26
C THR A 273 2.09 -12.00 4.54
N MET A 274 1.28 -10.97 4.34
CA MET A 274 1.73 -9.65 3.92
C MET A 274 1.77 -8.77 5.16
N LEU A 275 2.97 -8.34 5.56
CA LEU A 275 3.19 -7.39 6.64
C LEU A 275 3.82 -6.12 6.05
N PHE A 276 4.15 -5.11 6.86
CA PHE A 276 5.02 -4.01 6.44
C PHE A 276 6.25 -3.82 7.34
N VAL A 277 7.19 -3.00 6.85
CA VAL A 277 8.41 -2.57 7.55
C VAL A 277 8.51 -1.05 7.50
N ASP A 278 8.68 -0.42 8.67
CA ASP A 278 8.91 1.03 8.80
C ASP A 278 10.26 1.42 8.18
N SER A 279 10.25 1.94 6.95
CA SER A 279 11.43 2.19 6.12
C SER A 279 11.86 3.66 6.14
N GLY A 280 11.68 4.31 7.28
CA GLY A 280 12.08 5.69 7.54
C GLY A 280 11.41 6.69 6.59
N PRO A 281 12.16 7.60 5.93
CA PRO A 281 11.60 8.69 5.14
C PRO A 281 10.91 8.23 3.84
N PHE A 282 11.05 6.96 3.44
CA PHE A 282 10.32 6.40 2.31
C PHE A 282 8.91 5.88 2.66
N GLY A 283 8.56 5.82 3.94
CA GLY A 283 7.29 5.28 4.42
C GLY A 283 7.37 3.80 4.80
N ARG A 284 6.25 3.07 4.65
CA ARG A 284 6.06 1.71 5.16
C ARG A 284 5.94 0.71 4.02
N PHE A 285 6.89 -0.22 3.94
CA PHE A 285 7.08 -1.10 2.79
C PHE A 285 6.47 -2.49 3.02
N PRO A 286 5.54 -2.97 2.16
CA PRO A 286 5.04 -4.34 2.21
C PRO A 286 6.17 -5.38 2.13
N SER A 287 6.12 -6.40 2.99
CA SER A 287 7.05 -7.53 3.02
C SER A 287 6.25 -8.84 3.10
N LEU A 288 6.49 -9.72 2.13
CA LEU A 288 5.79 -10.99 1.96
C LEU A 288 6.59 -12.12 2.62
N GLN A 289 5.97 -12.84 3.55
CA GLN A 289 6.64 -13.87 4.35
C GLN A 289 5.90 -15.22 4.25
N PRO A 290 6.61 -16.36 4.15
CA PRO A 290 5.99 -17.68 4.20
C PRO A 290 5.42 -17.96 5.59
N VAL A 291 4.38 -18.80 5.67
CA VAL A 291 3.75 -19.18 6.94
C VAL A 291 3.65 -20.70 7.05
N THR A 292 4.12 -21.24 8.18
CA THR A 292 4.02 -22.66 8.54
C THR A 292 3.12 -22.84 9.75
N TRP A 293 2.15 -23.75 9.65
CA TRP A 293 1.25 -24.06 10.76
C TRP A 293 1.88 -25.09 11.72
N ILE A 294 2.14 -24.67 12.95
CA ILE A 294 2.73 -25.50 14.02
C ILE A 294 1.79 -25.47 15.22
N ASP A 295 1.25 -26.62 15.63
CA ASP A 295 0.26 -26.78 16.72
C ASP A 295 -0.96 -25.84 16.59
N GLY A 296 -1.38 -25.61 15.34
CA GLY A 296 -2.45 -24.68 14.99
C GLY A 296 -2.08 -23.20 15.17
N TRP A 297 -0.81 -22.84 15.05
CA TRP A 297 -0.35 -21.45 15.03
C TRP A 297 0.34 -21.09 13.71
N PRO A 298 0.04 -19.93 13.09
CA PRO A 298 0.64 -19.50 11.83
C PRO A 298 2.02 -18.88 12.08
N MET A 299 3.06 -19.70 12.20
CA MET A 299 4.43 -19.23 12.44
C MET A 299 4.99 -18.62 11.16
N VAL A 300 5.53 -17.40 11.24
CA VAL A 300 5.94 -16.59 10.09
C VAL A 300 7.45 -16.74 9.83
N GLY A 301 7.84 -16.77 8.56
CA GLY A 301 9.22 -16.85 8.12
C GLY A 301 9.76 -18.29 8.08
N VAL A 302 11.08 -18.42 8.16
CA VAL A 302 11.81 -19.71 8.22
C VAL A 302 12.63 -19.71 9.51
N ASP A 303 12.50 -20.78 10.30
CA ASP A 303 13.15 -20.93 11.62
C ASP A 303 12.94 -19.71 12.55
N GLY A 304 11.77 -19.07 12.46
CA GLY A 304 11.39 -17.88 13.23
C GLY A 304 11.99 -16.56 12.74
N LYS A 305 12.63 -16.53 11.57
CA LYS A 305 13.24 -15.33 10.97
C LYS A 305 12.56 -14.92 9.67
N ALA A 306 12.50 -13.61 9.43
CA ALA A 306 11.91 -13.07 8.22
C ALA A 306 12.84 -13.30 7.01
N VAL A 307 12.29 -13.82 5.90
CA VAL A 307 13.05 -14.06 4.67
C VAL A 307 13.30 -12.75 3.91
N VAL A 308 14.53 -12.56 3.45
CA VAL A 308 14.91 -11.44 2.58
C VAL A 308 14.76 -11.83 1.12
N THR A 309 15.23 -13.02 0.72
CA THR A 309 15.01 -13.59 -0.61
C THR A 309 14.52 -15.02 -0.45
N TYR A 310 13.50 -15.41 -1.21
CA TYR A 310 12.84 -16.72 -1.06
C TYR A 310 12.14 -17.14 -2.35
N LYS A 311 11.74 -18.41 -2.47
CA LYS A 311 10.92 -18.89 -3.60
C LYS A 311 9.62 -18.09 -3.70
N LYS A 312 9.12 -17.85 -4.90
CA LYS A 312 7.79 -17.26 -5.10
C LYS A 312 6.69 -18.17 -4.53
N PRO A 313 5.54 -17.62 -4.11
CA PRO A 313 4.36 -18.41 -3.74
C PRO A 313 3.93 -19.35 -4.86
N ASN A 314 3.60 -20.60 -4.52
CA ASN A 314 3.03 -21.52 -5.49
C ASN A 314 1.58 -21.11 -5.79
N VAL A 315 1.38 -20.49 -6.95
CA VAL A 315 0.06 -20.08 -7.47
C VAL A 315 -0.38 -20.92 -8.67
N GLY A 316 0.27 -22.07 -8.88
CA GLY A 316 -0.08 -23.08 -9.90
C GLY A 316 0.45 -22.80 -11.32
N LYS A 317 0.94 -21.58 -11.59
CA LYS A 317 1.62 -21.18 -12.84
C LYS A 317 2.38 -19.88 -12.63
N ASP A 318 3.35 -19.60 -13.50
CA ASP A 318 4.04 -18.31 -13.53
C ASP A 318 3.19 -17.20 -14.17
N TYR A 319 3.48 -15.96 -13.78
CA TYR A 319 2.88 -14.75 -14.32
C TYR A 319 3.96 -13.75 -14.74
N PRO A 320 3.69 -12.88 -15.74
CA PRO A 320 4.64 -11.86 -16.15
C PRO A 320 4.97 -10.86 -15.04
N ILE A 321 6.21 -10.38 -15.03
CA ILE A 321 6.64 -9.32 -14.10
C ILE A 321 5.79 -8.07 -14.32
N LYS A 322 5.36 -7.45 -13.21
CA LYS A 322 4.62 -6.17 -13.20
C LYS A 322 5.44 -5.11 -12.48
N ILE A 323 5.37 -3.89 -13.00
CA ILE A 323 6.04 -2.72 -12.43
C ILE A 323 5.01 -1.59 -12.38
N PHE A 324 4.95 -0.86 -11.27
CA PHE A 324 4.08 0.31 -11.13
C PHE A 324 4.54 1.45 -12.07
N PRO A 325 3.61 2.24 -12.64
CA PRO A 325 3.97 3.41 -13.43
C PRO A 325 4.63 4.48 -12.54
N THR A 326 5.87 4.84 -12.85
CA THR A 326 6.68 5.86 -12.16
C THR A 326 6.91 7.12 -13.00
N SER A 327 6.27 7.25 -14.16
CA SER A 327 6.36 8.41 -15.06
C SER A 327 5.03 8.62 -15.79
N ASP A 328 4.74 9.87 -16.17
CA ASP A 328 3.51 10.25 -16.86
C ASP A 328 3.78 11.48 -17.74
N GLU A 329 3.50 11.36 -19.04
CA GLU A 329 3.61 12.46 -20.02
C GLU A 329 2.32 13.29 -20.12
N PHE A 330 1.30 12.97 -19.31
CA PHE A 330 0.00 13.64 -19.28
C PHE A 330 -0.69 13.70 -20.66
N ASN A 331 -0.48 12.65 -21.46
CA ASN A 331 -1.02 12.49 -22.82
C ASN A 331 -2.40 11.78 -22.84
N THR A 332 -2.90 11.37 -21.67
CA THR A 332 -4.21 10.74 -21.46
C THR A 332 -5.26 11.75 -20.97
N GLN A 333 -6.54 11.39 -21.10
CA GLN A 333 -7.67 12.19 -20.60
C GLN A 333 -7.94 12.01 -19.08
N LYS A 334 -7.15 11.19 -18.39
CA LYS A 334 -7.26 10.89 -16.96
C LYS A 334 -5.85 10.74 -16.39
N LEU A 335 -5.62 11.29 -15.20
CA LEU A 335 -4.40 11.05 -14.44
C LEU A 335 -4.23 9.54 -14.20
N GLY A 336 -2.99 9.05 -14.32
CA GLY A 336 -2.66 7.68 -13.92
C GLY A 336 -2.89 7.42 -12.43
N MET A 337 -3.15 6.17 -12.05
CA MET A 337 -3.49 5.78 -10.68
C MET A 337 -2.35 5.96 -9.66
N GLN A 338 -1.12 6.20 -10.13
CA GLN A 338 0.04 6.54 -9.30
C GLN A 338 -0.08 7.93 -8.64
N TRP A 339 -0.91 8.81 -9.20
CA TRP A 339 -1.09 10.17 -8.71
C TRP A 339 -2.19 10.25 -7.64
N GLY A 340 -1.89 10.96 -6.56
CA GLY A 340 -2.87 11.42 -5.59
C GLY A 340 -2.71 12.93 -5.36
N TRP A 341 -3.78 13.62 -5.03
CA TRP A 341 -3.72 15.00 -4.58
C TRP A 341 -3.49 15.03 -3.07
N ASN A 342 -2.63 15.93 -2.62
CA ASN A 342 -2.59 16.33 -1.23
C ASN A 342 -3.92 17.02 -0.87
N HIS A 343 -4.76 16.34 -0.09
CA HIS A 343 -6.15 16.74 0.16
C HIS A 343 -6.99 16.74 -1.15
N ASN A 344 -8.31 16.99 -1.05
CA ASN A 344 -9.16 17.05 -2.23
C ASN A 344 -8.75 18.23 -3.14
N PRO A 345 -8.69 18.03 -4.48
CA PRO A 345 -8.38 19.11 -5.42
C PRO A 345 -9.57 20.04 -5.67
N ASP A 346 -9.29 21.29 -6.04
CA ASP A 346 -10.20 22.16 -6.79
C ASP A 346 -10.13 21.76 -8.28
N SER A 347 -11.15 21.04 -8.75
CA SER A 347 -11.26 20.57 -10.14
C SER A 347 -11.39 21.69 -11.18
N THR A 348 -11.67 22.94 -10.77
CA THR A 348 -11.69 24.10 -11.68
C THR A 348 -10.30 24.69 -11.93
N LYS A 349 -9.28 24.22 -11.21
CA LYS A 349 -7.92 24.76 -11.18
C LYS A 349 -6.84 23.78 -11.66
N TRP A 350 -7.23 22.65 -12.25
CA TRP A 350 -6.32 21.80 -13.01
C TRP A 350 -6.98 21.25 -14.27
N SER A 351 -6.19 20.89 -15.29
CA SER A 351 -6.70 20.32 -16.54
C SER A 351 -5.64 19.55 -17.31
N LEU A 352 -6.05 18.43 -17.92
CA LEU A 352 -5.30 17.69 -18.94
C LEU A 352 -5.71 18.08 -20.38
N PHE A 353 -6.74 18.92 -20.51
CA PHE A 353 -7.41 19.23 -21.79
C PHE A 353 -7.07 20.63 -22.32
N GLU A 354 -6.75 21.59 -21.44
CA GLU A 354 -6.42 22.97 -21.85
C GLU A 354 -5.07 23.09 -22.58
N LYS A 355 -4.20 22.10 -22.43
CA LYS A 355 -2.98 21.89 -23.21
C LYS A 355 -2.71 20.38 -23.25
N PRO A 356 -3.19 19.65 -24.27
CA PRO A 356 -2.97 18.21 -24.37
C PRO A 356 -1.47 17.84 -24.33
N GLY A 357 -1.11 16.75 -23.66
CA GLY A 357 0.29 16.41 -23.38
C GLY A 357 0.92 17.27 -22.28
N SER A 358 0.12 17.78 -21.35
CA SER A 358 0.58 18.54 -20.18
C SER A 358 -0.50 18.56 -19.10
N LEU A 359 -0.10 18.36 -17.85
CA LEU A 359 -0.95 18.77 -16.71
C LEU A 359 -0.82 20.28 -16.52
N ARG A 360 -1.92 21.01 -16.70
CA ARG A 360 -2.01 22.43 -16.30
C ARG A 360 -2.50 22.54 -14.87
N LEU A 361 -1.75 23.25 -14.04
CA LEU A 361 -2.17 23.72 -12.71
C LEU A 361 -2.42 25.24 -12.76
N LYS A 362 -3.40 25.72 -12.00
CA LYS A 362 -3.71 27.14 -11.81
C LYS A 362 -3.69 27.45 -10.31
N THR A 363 -3.16 28.60 -9.92
CA THR A 363 -3.17 29.05 -8.51
C THR A 363 -4.58 29.06 -7.95
N VAL A 364 -4.81 28.30 -6.88
CA VAL A 364 -6.14 28.15 -6.27
C VAL A 364 -6.45 29.32 -5.33
N LYS A 365 -5.51 29.65 -4.45
CA LYS A 365 -5.60 30.71 -3.44
C LYS A 365 -4.20 31.11 -2.95
N VAL A 366 -4.09 32.30 -2.36
CA VAL A 366 -2.86 32.75 -1.67
C VAL A 366 -2.69 31.98 -0.35
N VAL A 367 -1.48 31.52 -0.07
CA VAL A 367 -1.11 30.78 1.15
C VAL A 367 0.29 31.18 1.62
N ASP A 368 0.62 30.88 2.88
CA ASP A 368 1.92 31.15 3.51
C ASP A 368 2.88 29.94 3.48
N SER A 369 2.44 28.78 2.98
CA SER A 369 3.15 27.50 3.06
C SER A 369 2.61 26.47 2.08
N LEU A 370 3.48 25.59 1.57
CA LEU A 370 3.11 24.54 0.60
C LEU A 370 2.06 23.58 1.18
N GLN A 371 2.12 23.29 2.48
CA GLN A 371 1.13 22.49 3.20
C GLN A 371 -0.29 23.07 3.19
N LYS A 372 -0.50 24.35 2.84
CA LYS A 372 -1.85 24.94 2.70
C LYS A 372 -2.31 25.07 1.24
N ALA A 373 -1.42 24.80 0.28
CA ALA A 373 -1.71 24.85 -1.15
C ALA A 373 -2.57 23.65 -1.58
N GLN A 374 -3.78 23.94 -2.08
CA GLN A 374 -4.59 22.97 -2.80
C GLN A 374 -3.97 22.70 -4.19
N ASN A 375 -4.29 21.56 -4.78
CA ASN A 375 -3.76 21.09 -6.07
C ASN A 375 -2.25 20.86 -6.09
N THR A 376 -1.64 20.54 -4.94
CA THR A 376 -0.34 19.87 -4.89
C THR A 376 -0.55 18.40 -5.27
N LEU A 377 -0.14 18.01 -6.47
CA LEU A 377 -0.15 16.62 -6.92
C LEU A 377 1.07 15.88 -6.34
N THR A 378 0.86 14.65 -5.86
CA THR A 378 1.90 13.81 -5.25
C THR A 378 1.89 12.39 -5.82
N GLN A 379 3.02 11.71 -5.69
CA GLN A 379 3.22 10.31 -6.02
C GLN A 379 4.10 9.68 -4.93
N ARG A 380 3.90 8.39 -4.65
CA ARG A 380 4.76 7.61 -3.75
C ARG A 380 6.18 7.51 -4.33
N MET A 381 7.20 7.71 -3.51
CA MET A 381 8.59 7.43 -3.89
C MET A 381 8.81 5.91 -3.89
N PHE A 382 9.41 5.39 -4.97
CA PHE A 382 9.87 4.00 -5.04
C PHE A 382 11.37 3.98 -4.77
N ALA A 383 11.79 3.28 -3.72
CA ALA A 383 13.20 2.99 -3.44
C ALA A 383 13.70 1.87 -4.38
N TYR A 384 15.01 1.84 -4.60
CA TYR A 384 15.66 0.69 -5.24
C TYR A 384 15.94 -0.41 -4.21
N TYR A 385 16.11 -1.63 -4.69
CA TYR A 385 16.62 -2.76 -3.90
C TYR A 385 18.14 -2.67 -3.67
N SER A 386 18.64 -1.44 -3.46
CA SER A 386 20.01 -1.10 -3.09
C SER A 386 20.01 0.25 -2.36
N ASP A 387 20.65 0.28 -1.20
CA ASP A 387 20.92 1.46 -0.38
C ASP A 387 21.88 2.47 -1.03
N THR A 388 22.62 2.05 -2.07
CA THR A 388 23.56 2.91 -2.82
C THR A 388 22.90 3.76 -3.92
N LEU A 389 21.64 3.49 -4.27
CA LEU A 389 20.95 4.12 -5.39
C LEU A 389 19.89 5.11 -4.92
N ALA A 390 20.08 6.39 -5.23
CA ALA A 390 19.09 7.43 -4.96
C ALA A 390 17.87 7.31 -5.91
N THR A 391 16.66 7.39 -5.36
CA THR A 391 15.42 7.61 -6.13
C THR A 391 15.46 9.00 -6.77
N VAL A 392 15.09 9.11 -8.05
CA VAL A 392 15.16 10.37 -8.81
C VAL A 392 13.80 10.69 -9.42
N GLY A 393 13.19 11.80 -8.99
CA GLY A 393 12.06 12.43 -9.66
C GLY A 393 12.53 13.54 -10.61
N LYS A 394 11.86 13.70 -11.76
CA LYS A 394 12.08 14.81 -12.71
C LYS A 394 10.73 15.30 -13.22
N THR A 395 10.68 16.56 -13.60
CA THR A 395 9.50 17.18 -14.22
C THR A 395 9.95 18.27 -15.20
N GLU A 396 9.17 18.50 -16.25
CA GLU A 396 9.33 19.65 -17.14
C GLU A 396 8.19 20.63 -16.88
N LEU A 397 8.52 21.90 -16.63
CA LEU A 397 7.57 22.93 -16.23
C LEU A 397 7.69 24.16 -17.14
N ASN A 398 6.55 24.70 -17.55
CA ASN A 398 6.47 25.99 -18.24
C ASN A 398 5.84 27.03 -17.30
N PHE A 399 6.57 28.12 -17.05
CA PHE A 399 6.24 29.18 -16.10
C PHE A 399 5.77 30.49 -16.76
N GLU A 400 5.58 30.51 -18.08
CA GLU A 400 5.32 31.72 -18.90
C GLU A 400 4.12 32.56 -18.42
N ASN A 401 3.15 31.92 -17.76
CA ASN A 401 1.90 32.55 -17.29
C ASN A 401 1.85 32.75 -15.76
N MET A 402 2.96 32.57 -15.04
CA MET A 402 3.05 32.88 -13.61
C MET A 402 2.96 34.39 -13.36
N LYS A 403 2.35 34.77 -12.24
CA LYS A 403 2.22 36.14 -11.78
C LYS A 403 3.14 36.41 -10.60
N ASN A 404 3.34 37.69 -10.28
CA ASN A 404 4.12 38.09 -9.11
C ASN A 404 3.52 37.45 -7.83
N GLY A 405 4.34 36.66 -7.12
CA GLY A 405 3.95 35.93 -5.92
C GLY A 405 3.47 34.50 -6.13
N ASP A 406 3.31 34.02 -7.37
CA ASP A 406 3.11 32.59 -7.63
C ASP A 406 4.41 31.80 -7.37
N ILE A 407 4.29 30.58 -6.83
CA ILE A 407 5.40 29.61 -6.66
C ILE A 407 4.94 28.28 -7.24
N ALA A 408 5.76 27.66 -8.10
CA ALA A 408 5.51 26.36 -8.70
C ALA A 408 6.85 25.62 -8.89
N GLY A 409 6.86 24.30 -8.72
CA GLY A 409 8.10 23.50 -8.73
C GLY A 409 7.85 22.02 -8.43
N LEU A 410 8.94 21.31 -8.09
CA LEU A 410 8.93 19.93 -7.63
C LEU A 410 9.32 19.90 -6.15
N ALA A 411 8.59 19.16 -5.31
CA ALA A 411 8.84 19.09 -3.87
C ALA A 411 9.04 17.65 -3.40
N ILE A 412 9.94 17.44 -2.44
CA ILE A 412 9.90 16.29 -1.54
C ILE A 412 8.91 16.65 -0.43
N PHE A 413 7.69 16.11 -0.52
CA PHE A 413 6.55 16.57 0.27
C PHE A 413 6.32 15.69 1.51
N GLN A 414 6.75 16.20 2.67
CA GLN A 414 6.50 15.62 4.00
C GLN A 414 6.48 16.78 5.04
N ASP A 415 6.57 16.52 6.34
CA ASP A 415 6.81 17.53 7.38
C ASP A 415 8.09 17.18 8.16
N PRO A 416 9.24 17.82 7.87
CA PRO A 416 9.44 18.96 6.96
C PRO A 416 9.42 18.59 5.47
N TYR A 417 9.20 19.59 4.60
CA TYR A 417 9.32 19.48 3.13
C TYR A 417 10.46 20.34 2.58
N ALA A 418 10.87 20.05 1.33
CA ALA A 418 11.80 20.87 0.55
C ALA A 418 11.35 20.94 -0.92
N TYR A 419 11.68 22.03 -1.62
CA TYR A 419 11.48 22.27 -3.06
C TYR A 419 12.54 23.23 -3.61
#